data_AF-A0A3N4II78-F1
#
_entry.id   AF-A0A3N4II78-F1
#
_cell.length_a   1.000
_cell.length_b   1.000
_cell.length_c   1.000
_cell.angle_alpha   90.00
_cell.angle_beta   90.00
_cell.angle_gamma   90.00
#
_symmetry.space_group_name_H-M   'P 1'
#
loop_
_entity.id
_entity.type
_entity.pdbx_description
1 polymer ?
#
loop_
_entity_poly.entity_id
_entity_poly.type
_entity_poly.pdbx_seq_one_letter_code
_entity_poly.pdbx_strand_id
1 'polypeptide(L)'
;MDNSACWAHLVSVLPKLAISKYHDPKMAFGVANVCINYSAWKFRLKQFLEYEGLWDVVDPSAKASDLKDKDDMSFIAKDRRAFLVLTLTLSDPISRLVCECRSAREAWQAIEKEYGDGKRKIKDISEMALNSYADVSGR
;
A
#
# COMPACT_ATOMS: atom_id res chain seq x y z
N MET A 1 14.55 5.36 21.12
CA MET A 1 13.66 4.20 20.93
C MET A 1 14.52 3.07 20.41
N ASP A 2 14.44 1.88 21.02
CA ASP A 2 15.16 0.69 20.55
C ASP A 2 14.59 0.26 19.20
N ASN A 3 15.43 0.26 18.16
CA ASN A 3 15.04 -0.14 16.80
C ASN A 3 14.59 -1.62 16.74
N SER A 4 15.01 -2.47 17.68
CA SER A 4 14.65 -3.90 17.75
C SER A 4 13.14 -4.12 17.96
N ALA A 5 12.55 -3.37 18.91
CA ALA A 5 11.12 -3.49 19.23
C ALA A 5 10.22 -3.08 18.05
N CYS A 6 10.71 -2.13 17.24
CA CYS A 6 9.98 -1.60 16.10
C CYS A 6 9.90 -2.59 14.92
N TRP A 7 11.00 -3.32 14.69
CA TRP A 7 11.06 -4.38 13.68
C TRP A 7 10.21 -5.59 14.06
N ALA A 8 10.23 -5.99 15.33
CA ALA A 8 9.38 -7.07 15.83
C ALA A 8 7.89 -6.74 15.66
N HIS A 9 7.50 -5.48 15.94
CA HIS A 9 6.14 -5.02 15.72
C HIS A 9 5.76 -5.07 14.23
N LEU A 10 6.60 -4.53 13.34
CA LEU A 10 6.38 -4.58 11.89
C LEU A 10 6.16 -6.02 11.41
N VAL A 11 7.07 -6.94 11.77
CA VAL A 11 6.98 -8.36 11.37
C VAL A 11 5.65 -8.98 11.80
N SER A 12 5.15 -8.66 13.00
CA SER A 12 3.88 -9.18 13.49
C SER A 12 2.65 -8.66 12.72
N VAL A 13 2.73 -7.44 12.16
CA VAL A 13 1.62 -6.81 11.42
C VAL A 13 1.73 -6.94 9.91
N LEU A 14 2.90 -7.31 9.35
CA LEU A 14 3.14 -7.46 7.91
C LEU A 14 2.06 -8.27 7.18
N PRO A 15 1.61 -9.44 7.65
CA PRO A 15 0.56 -10.19 6.96
C PRO A 15 -0.76 -9.42 6.82
N LYS A 16 -1.07 -8.54 7.78
CA LYS A 16 -2.28 -7.69 7.77
C LYS A 16 -2.10 -6.44 6.92
N LEU A 17 -0.85 -6.02 6.72
CA LEU A 17 -0.45 -4.87 5.92
C LEU A 17 -0.13 -5.23 4.47
N ALA A 18 -0.14 -6.51 4.09
CA ALA A 18 0.21 -6.91 2.73
C ALA A 18 -0.89 -6.57 1.72
N ILE A 19 -0.49 -6.01 0.57
CA ILE A 19 -1.35 -5.97 -0.61
C ILE A 19 -1.29 -7.34 -1.27
N SER A 20 -2.47 -7.95 -1.43
CA SER A 20 -2.62 -9.33 -1.89
C SER A 20 -3.54 -9.35 -3.10
N LYS A 21 -3.19 -10.19 -4.06
CA LYS A 21 -4.06 -10.52 -5.19
C LYS A 21 -4.90 -11.72 -4.80
N TYR A 22 -6.20 -11.62 -5.03
CA TYR A 22 -7.16 -12.69 -4.79
C TYR A 22 -7.70 -13.16 -6.14
N HIS A 23 -7.87 -14.46 -6.25
CA HIS A 23 -8.58 -15.08 -7.36
C HIS A 23 -9.99 -15.42 -6.86
N ASP A 24 -11.02 -14.98 -7.56
CA ASP A 24 -12.38 -15.45 -7.28
C ASP A 24 -12.51 -16.91 -7.71
N PRO A 25 -12.75 -17.86 -6.79
CA PRO A 25 -12.94 -19.27 -7.13
C PRO A 25 -14.29 -19.54 -7.82
N LYS A 26 -15.24 -18.61 -7.76
CA LYS A 26 -16.48 -18.70 -8.52
C LYS A 26 -16.23 -18.18 -9.92
N MET A 27 -15.92 -19.06 -10.87
CA MET A 27 -16.55 -19.00 -12.20
C MET A 27 -16.31 -20.25 -13.04
N ALA A 28 -17.41 -20.73 -13.60
CA ALA A 28 -17.45 -21.48 -14.82
C ALA A 28 -16.84 -20.65 -15.96
N PHE A 29 -16.10 -21.30 -16.87
CA PHE A 29 -15.58 -20.73 -18.12
C PHE A 29 -14.49 -19.63 -18.01
N GLY A 30 -13.31 -19.99 -17.49
CA GLY A 30 -12.03 -19.61 -18.10
C GLY A 30 -11.49 -18.19 -17.96
N VAL A 31 -12.20 -17.23 -17.34
CA VAL A 31 -11.66 -15.88 -17.09
C VAL A 31 -11.49 -15.66 -15.59
N ALA A 32 -10.24 -15.66 -15.12
CA ALA A 32 -9.92 -15.39 -13.72
C ALA A 32 -10.21 -13.92 -13.39
N ASN A 33 -11.26 -13.66 -12.59
CA ASN A 33 -11.43 -12.37 -11.94
C ASN A 33 -10.35 -12.22 -10.85
N VAL A 34 -9.35 -11.41 -11.13
CA VAL A 34 -8.33 -11.01 -10.16
C VAL A 34 -8.81 -9.74 -9.47
N CYS A 35 -8.80 -9.73 -8.14
CA CYS A 35 -9.00 -8.52 -7.34
C CYS A 35 -7.84 -8.29 -6.37
N ILE A 36 -7.81 -7.09 -5.82
CA ILE A 36 -6.76 -6.61 -4.92
C ILE A 36 -7.39 -5.90 -3.73
N ASN A 37 -6.79 -6.00 -2.54
CA ASN A 37 -7.25 -5.30 -1.33
C ASN A 37 -6.64 -3.89 -1.21
N TYR A 38 -6.56 -3.14 -2.31
CA TYR A 38 -5.81 -1.89 -2.38
C TYR A 38 -6.34 -0.83 -1.39
N SER A 39 -7.65 -0.63 -1.29
CA SER A 39 -8.24 0.35 -0.37
C SER A 39 -7.93 0.02 1.10
N ALA A 40 -8.04 -1.26 1.47
CA ALA A 40 -7.73 -1.72 2.83
C ALA A 40 -6.22 -1.62 3.12
N TRP A 41 -5.37 -2.00 2.17
CA TRP A 41 -3.92 -1.87 2.24
C TRP A 41 -3.51 -0.40 2.44
N LYS A 42 -3.99 0.49 1.57
CA LYS A 42 -3.70 1.93 1.59
C LYS A 42 -4.06 2.54 2.94
N PHE A 43 -5.24 2.23 3.46
CA PHE A 43 -5.70 2.71 4.76
C PHE A 43 -4.76 2.26 5.90
N ARG A 44 -4.47 0.97 5.99
CA ARG A 44 -3.67 0.42 7.10
C ARG A 44 -2.22 0.88 7.04
N LEU A 45 -1.63 0.89 5.84
CA LEU A 45 -0.25 1.31 5.66
C LEU A 45 -0.05 2.78 5.97
N LYS A 46 -0.98 3.65 5.54
CA LYS A 46 -0.96 5.07 5.91
C LYS A 46 -0.97 5.25 7.43
N GLN A 47 -1.90 4.59 8.13
CA GLN A 47 -1.98 4.66 9.60
C GLN A 47 -0.69 4.19 10.28
N PHE A 48 -0.07 3.12 9.78
CA PHE A 48 1.20 2.63 10.30
C PHE A 48 2.34 3.63 10.09
N LEU A 49 2.47 4.20 8.90
CA LEU A 49 3.50 5.20 8.57
C LEU A 49 3.30 6.50 9.37
N GLU A 50 2.05 6.90 9.63
CA GLU A 50 1.73 8.05 10.49
C GLU A 50 2.17 7.79 11.94
N TYR A 51 1.86 6.61 12.49
CA TYR A 51 2.28 6.18 13.83
C TYR A 51 3.80 6.16 13.98
N GLU A 52 4.51 5.66 12.97
CA GLU A 52 5.98 5.60 12.93
C GLU A 52 6.65 6.95 12.62
N GLY A 53 5.87 8.00 12.33
CA GLY A 53 6.41 9.31 11.95
C GLY A 53 7.17 9.31 10.61
N LEU A 54 6.77 8.42 9.70
CA LEU A 54 7.32 8.20 8.36
C LEU A 54 6.43 8.74 7.24
N TRP A 55 5.20 9.15 7.54
CA TRP A 55 4.25 9.61 6.51
C TRP A 55 4.68 10.93 5.84
N ASP A 56 5.44 11.77 6.55
CA ASP A 56 5.95 13.07 6.08
C ASP A 56 6.87 12.97 4.85
N VAL A 57 7.65 11.89 4.75
CA VAL A 57 8.52 11.62 3.59
C VAL A 57 7.76 11.01 2.41
N VAL A 58 6.60 10.39 2.66
CA VAL A 58 5.74 9.77 1.62
C VAL A 58 4.83 10.80 1.00
N ASP A 59 4.12 11.57 1.84
CA ASP A 59 3.25 12.66 1.42
C ASP A 59 3.58 13.93 2.20
N PRO A 60 4.47 14.77 1.64
CA PRO A 60 4.85 16.05 2.24
C PRO A 60 3.70 17.03 2.43
N SER A 61 2.55 16.83 1.76
CA SER A 61 1.40 17.72 1.92
C SER A 61 0.67 17.52 3.25
N ALA A 62 0.88 16.38 3.92
CA ALA A 62 0.17 16.01 5.15
C ALA A 62 0.69 16.71 6.41
N LYS A 63 1.86 17.34 6.35
CA LYS A 63 2.36 18.22 7.42
C LYS A 63 2.89 19.49 6.80
N ALA A 64 2.41 20.64 7.27
CA ALA A 64 2.95 21.97 6.98
C ALA A 64 4.38 22.17 7.58
N SER A 65 5.13 21.09 7.74
CA SER A 65 6.48 21.12 8.27
C SER A 65 7.45 21.45 7.15
N ASP A 66 8.18 22.54 7.36
CA ASP A 66 9.46 22.88 6.77
C ASP A 66 10.36 21.63 6.60
N LEU A 67 10.21 20.89 5.49
CA LEU A 67 11.22 19.94 5.03
C LEU A 67 12.38 20.76 4.47
N LYS A 68 13.07 21.46 5.37
CA LYS A 68 14.33 22.14 5.12
C LYS A 68 15.35 21.01 4.95
N ASP A 69 15.81 20.84 3.71
CA ASP A 69 16.84 19.94 3.24
C ASP A 69 16.52 18.45 3.14
N LYS A 70 16.28 18.01 1.89
CA LYS A 70 16.31 16.60 1.47
C LYS A 70 17.69 15.94 1.68
N ASP A 71 18.71 16.73 1.94
CA ASP A 71 20.08 16.30 2.24
C ASP A 71 20.31 16.06 3.75
N ASP A 72 19.30 16.29 4.60
CA ASP A 72 19.36 15.89 6.01
C ASP A 72 19.41 14.36 6.12
N MET A 73 20.44 13.86 6.81
CA MET A 73 20.61 12.44 7.12
C MET A 73 19.38 11.84 7.82
N SER A 74 18.65 12.64 8.60
CA SER A 74 17.39 12.24 9.23
C SER A 74 16.28 12.00 8.20
N PHE A 75 16.16 12.89 7.21
CA PHE A 75 15.21 12.73 6.10
C PHE A 75 15.54 11.48 5.28
N ILE A 76 16.81 11.29 4.92
CA ILE A 76 17.27 10.13 4.14
C ILE A 76 16.99 8.83 4.90
N ALA A 77 17.22 8.80 6.21
CA ALA A 77 16.95 7.62 7.03
C ALA A 77 15.45 7.31 7.09
N LYS A 78 14.59 8.32 7.25
CA LYS A 78 13.14 8.17 7.22
C LYS A 78 12.64 7.68 5.86
N ASP A 79 13.09 8.29 4.77
CA ASP A 79 12.69 7.91 3.41
C ASP A 79 13.06 6.46 3.10
N ARG A 80 14.30 6.05 3.41
CA ARG A 80 14.72 4.65 3.25
C ARG A 80 13.88 3.69 4.07
N ARG A 81 13.54 4.07 5.30
CA ARG A 81 12.71 3.24 6.19
C ARG A 81 11.28 3.13 5.67
N ALA A 82 10.68 4.23 5.24
CA ALA A 82 9.35 4.25 4.63
C ALA A 82 9.31 3.42 3.33
N PHE A 83 10.32 3.54 2.48
CA PHE A 83 10.46 2.76 1.26
C PHE A 83 10.61 1.26 1.52
N LEU A 84 11.37 0.88 2.56
CA LEU A 84 11.50 -0.51 2.99
C LEU A 84 10.16 -1.08 3.50
N VAL A 85 9.42 -0.33 4.33
CA VAL A 85 8.09 -0.74 4.79
C VAL A 85 7.15 -0.91 3.59
N LEU A 86 7.14 0.03 2.65
CA LEU A 86 6.34 -0.06 1.42
C LEU A 86 6.64 -1.37 0.69
N THR A 87 7.90 -1.60 0.33
CA THR A 87 8.32 -2.77 -0.46
C THR A 87 8.01 -4.11 0.23
N LEU A 88 8.17 -4.20 1.56
CA LEU A 88 7.82 -5.41 2.34
C LEU A 88 6.32 -5.72 2.37
N THR A 89 5.47 -4.72 2.14
CA THR A 89 4.01 -4.92 2.08
C THR A 89 3.52 -5.28 0.68
N LEU A 90 4.37 -5.28 -0.34
CA LEU A 90 3.99 -5.59 -1.72
C LEU A 90 4.17 -7.08 -2.04
N SER A 91 3.22 -7.64 -2.77
CA SER A 91 3.43 -8.92 -3.48
C SER A 91 4.36 -8.73 -4.69
N ASP A 92 5.13 -9.75 -5.06
CA ASP A 92 6.12 -9.71 -6.16
C ASP A 92 5.62 -9.04 -7.46
N PRO A 93 4.40 -9.30 -7.96
CA PRO A 93 3.92 -8.67 -9.18
C PRO A 93 3.78 -7.15 -9.08
N ILE A 94 3.56 -6.63 -7.87
CA ILE A 94 3.39 -5.20 -7.57
C ILE A 94 4.77 -4.59 -7.26
N SER A 95 5.68 -5.35 -6.67
CA SER A 95 7.07 -4.92 -6.43
C SER A 95 7.78 -4.48 -7.72
N ARG A 96 7.43 -5.07 -8.88
CA ARG A 96 7.93 -4.60 -10.20
C ARG A 96 7.52 -3.17 -10.54
N LEU A 97 6.41 -2.66 -10.00
CA LEU A 97 5.97 -1.28 -10.25
C LEU A 97 6.88 -0.25 -9.56
N VAL A 98 7.50 -0.63 -8.45
CA VAL A 98 8.30 0.26 -7.61
C VAL A 98 9.80 -0.01 -7.71
N CYS A 99 10.24 -0.96 -8.55
CA CYS A 99 11.65 -1.36 -8.61
C CYS A 99 12.60 -0.28 -9.12
N GLU A 100 12.09 0.68 -9.90
CA GLU A 100 12.86 1.83 -10.40
C GLU A 100 12.70 3.08 -9.52
N CYS A 101 11.82 3.05 -8.52
CA CYS A 101 11.60 4.16 -7.61
C CYS A 101 12.80 4.30 -6.66
N ARG A 102 13.15 5.55 -6.36
CA ARG A 102 14.30 5.91 -5.50
C ARG A 102 13.90 6.50 -4.15
N SER A 103 12.61 6.73 -3.94
CA SER A 103 12.06 7.25 -2.69
C SER A 103 10.72 6.61 -2.34
N ALA A 104 10.35 6.71 -1.07
CA ALA A 104 9.05 6.24 -0.58
C ALA A 104 7.88 6.96 -1.27
N ARG A 105 8.06 8.26 -1.52
CA ARG A 105 7.09 9.09 -2.26
C ARG A 105 6.88 8.60 -3.69
N GLU A 106 7.96 8.36 -4.43
CA GLU A 106 7.86 7.87 -5.82
C GLU A 106 7.14 6.52 -5.88
N ALA A 107 7.48 5.60 -4.97
CA ALA A 107 6.82 4.30 -4.86
C ALA A 107 5.32 4.45 -4.58
N TRP A 108 4.95 5.28 -3.60
CA TRP A 108 3.55 5.54 -3.28
C TRP A 108 2.78 6.08 -4.48
N GLN A 109 3.32 7.08 -5.17
CA GLN A 109 2.70 7.68 -6.35
C GLN A 109 2.55 6.69 -7.51
N ALA A 110 3.54 5.81 -7.72
CA ALA A 110 3.45 4.77 -8.74
C ALA A 110 2.28 3.81 -8.44
N ILE A 111 2.14 3.37 -7.19
CA ILE A 111 1.06 2.48 -6.76
C ILE A 111 -0.30 3.20 -6.85
N GLU A 112 -0.41 4.45 -6.39
CA GLU A 112 -1.64 5.23 -6.53
C GLU A 112 -2.05 5.45 -7.99
N LYS A 113 -1.08 5.64 -8.88
CA LYS A 113 -1.35 5.82 -10.30
C LYS A 113 -1.95 4.56 -10.95
N GLU A 114 -1.50 3.36 -10.54
CA GLU A 114 -1.96 2.10 -11.11
C GLU A 114 -3.26 1.60 -10.46
N TYR A 115 -3.41 1.76 -9.14
CA TYR A 115 -4.51 1.15 -8.37
C TYR A 115 -5.49 2.17 -7.74
N GLY A 116 -5.17 3.47 -7.77
CA GLY A 116 -6.03 4.53 -7.24
C GLY A 116 -7.29 4.79 -8.06
N ASP A 117 -8.02 5.85 -7.70
CA ASP A 117 -9.29 6.18 -8.34
C ASP A 117 -9.09 6.68 -9.77
N GLY A 118 -9.64 5.91 -10.72
CA GLY A 118 -9.86 6.35 -12.10
C GLY A 118 -9.13 5.57 -13.21
N LYS A 119 -8.24 4.60 -12.92
CA LYS A 119 -7.47 3.88 -13.97
C LYS A 119 -7.30 2.36 -13.76
N ARG A 120 -8.07 1.78 -12.85
CA ARG A 120 -7.82 0.41 -12.38
C ARG A 120 -8.06 -0.64 -13.48
N LYS A 121 -7.02 -1.40 -13.82
CA LYS A 121 -7.13 -2.65 -14.60
C LYS A 121 -7.65 -3.82 -13.76
N ILE A 122 -7.55 -3.73 -12.43
CA ILE A 122 -7.88 -4.78 -11.45
C ILE A 122 -8.85 -4.19 -10.42
N LYS A 123 -9.97 -4.88 -10.16
CA LYS A 123 -11.01 -4.41 -9.23
C LYS A 123 -10.54 -4.48 -7.77
N ASP A 124 -11.04 -3.58 -6.93
CA ASP A 124 -10.84 -3.69 -5.48
C ASP A 124 -11.79 -4.75 -4.90
N ILE A 125 -11.34 -5.48 -3.89
CA ILE A 125 -12.16 -6.50 -3.22
C ILE A 125 -13.45 -5.92 -2.61
N SER A 126 -13.44 -4.65 -2.17
CA SER A 126 -14.65 -4.00 -1.64
C SER A 126 -15.76 -3.87 -2.70
N GLU A 127 -15.38 -3.68 -3.97
CA GLU A 127 -16.34 -3.54 -5.08
C GLU A 127 -16.96 -4.89 -5.47
N MET A 128 -16.20 -5.99 -5.35
CA MET A 128 -16.76 -7.33 -5.58
C MET A 128 -17.76 -7.71 -4.49
N ALA A 129 -17.45 -7.41 -3.22
CA ALA A 129 -18.35 -7.71 -2.11
C ALA A 129 -19.71 -7.02 -2.30
N LEU A 130 -19.73 -5.72 -2.63
CA LEU A 130 -20.96 -4.96 -2.86
C LEU A 130 -21.81 -5.54 -4.01
N ASN A 131 -21.18 -5.92 -5.12
CA ASN A 131 -21.91 -6.51 -6.25
C ASN A 131 -22.52 -7.88 -5.90
N SER A 132 -21.83 -8.69 -5.07
CA SER A 132 -22.38 -9.98 -4.63
C SER A 132 -23.61 -9.83 -3.72
N TYR A 133 -23.66 -8.78 -2.89
CA TYR A 133 -24.84 -8.49 -2.06
C TYR A 133 -26.01 -7.92 -2.87
N ALA A 134 -25.73 -7.12 -3.90
CA ALA A 134 -26.75 -6.60 -4.81
C ALA A 134 -27.44 -7.71 -5.61
N ASP A 135 -26.69 -8.73 -6.05
CA ASP A 135 -27.21 -9.86 -6.82
C ASP A 135 -28.06 -10.83 -5.98
N VAL A 136 -27.82 -10.87 -4.66
CA VAL A 136 -28.61 -11.69 -3.70
C VAL A 136 -29.86 -10.97 -3.21
N SER A 137 -29.85 -9.63 -3.12
CA SER A 137 -30.99 -8.84 -2.67
C SER A 137 -32.02 -8.52 -3.77
N GLY A 138 -31.71 -8.84 -5.03
CA GLY A 138 -32.60 -8.69 -6.17
C GLY A 138 -33.38 -9.95 -6.59
N ARG A 139 -33.38 -11.02 -5.78
CA ARG A 139 -34.16 -12.26 -6.02
C ARG A 139 -35.30 -12.42 -5.04
#